data_AF-A0A4Y2WU06-F1
#
_entry.id   AF-A0A4Y2WU06-F1
#
_cell.length_a   1.000
_cell.length_b   1.000
_cell.length_c   1.000
_cell.angle_alpha   90.00
_cell.angle_beta   90.00
_cell.angle_gamma   90.00
#
_symmetry.space_group_name_H-M   'P 1'
#
loop_
_entity.id
_entity.type
_entity.pdbx_description
1 polymer ?
#
loop_
_entity_poly.entity_id
_entity_poly.type
_entity_poly.pdbx_seq_one_letter_code
_entity_poly.pdbx_strand_id
1 'polypeptide(L)'
;MFCWVPSHVGILGNEQADRAAKSAVVPISIGIPVGDLKKHVEMYLHTKWQEQWDLETDNKLHTLKPLVQPWPSLANRKADTLITRLRIGHTRFTHLHLLFGEEPPMCSSCNCRMSVRHILLECPNFYIQRLQCFKTSSISLPNLLGITPHVQIFAFLRSINFYSQI
;
A
#
# COMPACT_ATOMS: atom_id res chain seq x y z
N MET A 1 37.52 -5.05 -52.78
CA MET A 1 36.10 -4.98 -53.19
C MET A 1 35.32 -5.87 -52.24
N PHE A 2 34.25 -5.36 -51.62
CA PHE A 2 33.38 -6.13 -50.72
C PHE A 2 32.01 -6.29 -51.40
N CYS A 3 31.45 -7.49 -51.37
CA CYS A 3 30.11 -7.77 -51.87
C CYS A 3 29.28 -8.46 -50.79
N TRP A 4 27.99 -8.15 -50.74
CA TRP A 4 27.05 -8.85 -49.89
C TRP A 4 26.59 -10.14 -50.58
N VAL A 5 26.48 -11.23 -49.82
CA VAL A 5 25.95 -12.50 -50.29
C VAL A 5 24.83 -12.98 -49.35
N PRO A 6 23.77 -13.60 -49.89
CA PRO A 6 22.69 -14.15 -49.08
C PRO A 6 23.17 -15.34 -48.23
N SER A 7 22.71 -15.40 -46.99
CA SER A 7 23.00 -16.53 -46.08
C SER A 7 22.09 -17.73 -46.35
N HIS A 8 22.59 -18.93 -46.04
CA HIS A 8 21.85 -20.21 -46.07
C HIS A 8 21.26 -20.63 -47.43
N VAL A 9 21.89 -20.22 -48.54
CA VAL A 9 21.47 -20.61 -49.90
C VAL A 9 22.46 -21.53 -50.63
N GLY A 10 23.36 -22.23 -49.92
CA GLY A 10 24.29 -23.17 -50.55
C GLY A 10 25.64 -22.59 -51.02
N ILE A 11 25.95 -21.32 -50.73
CA ILE A 11 27.23 -20.71 -51.13
C ILE A 11 28.36 -21.27 -50.26
N LEU A 12 29.15 -22.17 -50.85
CA LEU A 12 30.14 -23.00 -50.15
C LEU A 12 31.12 -22.20 -49.27
N GLY A 13 31.64 -21.07 -49.75
CA GLY A 13 32.54 -20.22 -48.95
C GLY A 13 31.84 -19.54 -47.78
N ASN A 14 30.58 -19.09 -47.97
CA ASN A 14 29.78 -18.48 -46.92
C ASN A 14 29.36 -19.51 -45.86
N GLU A 15 28.98 -20.72 -46.28
CA GLU A 15 28.64 -21.81 -45.37
C GLU A 15 29.84 -22.35 -44.59
N GLN A 16 31.04 -22.33 -45.17
CA GLN A 16 32.27 -22.64 -44.45
C GLN A 16 32.59 -21.58 -43.40
N ALA A 17 32.46 -20.30 -43.75
CA ALA A 17 32.63 -19.19 -42.82
C ALA A 17 31.61 -19.26 -41.67
N ASP A 18 30.33 -19.49 -41.96
CA ASP A 18 29.28 -19.67 -40.95
C ASP A 18 29.54 -20.87 -40.03
N ARG A 19 29.99 -22.01 -40.59
CA ARG A 19 30.35 -23.19 -39.79
C ARG A 19 31.54 -22.91 -38.89
N ALA A 20 32.57 -22.26 -39.40
CA ALA A 20 33.76 -21.88 -38.63
C ALA A 20 33.40 -20.89 -37.51
N ALA A 21 32.54 -19.91 -37.78
CA ALA A 21 32.03 -18.99 -36.77
C ALA A 21 31.25 -19.73 -35.68
N LYS A 22 30.31 -20.61 -36.07
CA LYS A 22 29.53 -21.43 -35.12
C LYS A 22 30.40 -22.37 -34.29
N SER A 23 31.44 -22.97 -34.86
CA SER A 23 32.36 -23.85 -34.13
C SER A 23 33.33 -23.10 -33.22
N ALA A 24 33.58 -21.82 -33.49
CA ALA A 24 34.39 -20.95 -32.64
C ALA A 24 33.61 -20.36 -31.45
N VAL A 25 32.26 -20.52 -31.43
CA VAL A 25 31.46 -20.14 -30.27
C VAL A 25 31.75 -21.11 -29.12
N VAL A 26 32.51 -20.64 -28.14
CA VAL A 26 32.63 -21.32 -26.85
C VAL A 26 31.31 -21.15 -26.11
N PRO A 27 30.72 -22.20 -25.49
CA PRO A 27 29.59 -22.05 -24.60
C PRO A 27 30.04 -21.22 -23.40
N ILE A 28 29.82 -19.91 -23.46
CA ILE A 28 29.99 -19.07 -22.29
C ILE A 28 28.81 -19.41 -21.40
N SER A 29 29.08 -20.06 -20.26
CA SER A 29 28.12 -20.09 -19.15
C SER A 29 28.04 -18.66 -18.62
N ILE A 30 27.25 -17.83 -19.30
CA ILE A 30 26.84 -16.54 -18.79
C ILE A 30 25.86 -16.89 -17.69
N GLY A 31 26.36 -17.00 -16.46
CA GLY A 31 25.51 -17.10 -15.29
C GLY A 31 24.48 -15.97 -15.30
N ILE A 32 23.32 -16.20 -14.68
CA ILE A 32 22.27 -15.19 -14.58
C ILE A 32 22.91 -13.90 -14.04
N PRO A 33 22.78 -12.75 -14.74
CA PRO A 33 23.30 -11.49 -14.23
C PRO A 33 22.81 -11.25 -12.81
N VAL A 34 23.71 -10.87 -11.90
CA VAL A 34 23.37 -10.68 -10.48
C VAL A 34 22.22 -9.69 -10.30
N GLY A 35 22.11 -8.69 -11.17
CA GLY A 35 20.98 -7.75 -11.19
C GLY A 35 19.63 -8.41 -11.46
N ASP A 36 19.57 -9.36 -12.39
CA ASP A 36 18.35 -10.11 -12.71
C ASP A 36 17.98 -11.06 -11.57
N LEU A 37 18.96 -11.75 -10.99
CA LEU A 37 18.73 -12.59 -9.83
C LEU A 37 18.23 -11.77 -8.64
N LYS A 38 18.84 -10.61 -8.36
CA LYS A 38 18.40 -9.70 -7.31
C LYS A 38 16.96 -9.24 -7.52
N LYS A 39 16.62 -8.80 -8.73
CA LYS A 39 15.25 -8.38 -9.08
C LYS A 39 14.25 -9.52 -8.90
N HIS A 40 14.63 -10.74 -9.28
CA HIS A 40 13.79 -11.92 -9.08
C HIS A 40 13.56 -12.21 -7.60
N VAL A 41 14.61 -12.15 -6.78
CA VAL A 41 14.50 -12.34 -5.32
C VAL A 41 13.64 -11.26 -4.69
N GLU A 42 13.84 -9.98 -5.04
CA GLU A 42 13.00 -8.87 -4.54
C GLU A 42 11.53 -9.06 -4.90
N MET A 43 11.24 -9.45 -6.14
CA MET A 43 9.88 -9.74 -6.59
C MET A 43 9.27 -10.92 -5.81
N TYR A 44 10.01 -12.01 -5.63
CA TYR A 44 9.56 -13.16 -4.86
C TYR A 44 9.24 -12.79 -3.41
N LEU A 45 10.14 -12.05 -2.75
CA LEU A 45 9.93 -11.58 -1.38
C LEU A 45 8.71 -10.65 -1.28
N HIS A 46 8.54 -9.75 -2.24
CA HIS A 46 7.38 -8.86 -2.30
C HIS A 46 6.07 -9.64 -2.49
N THR A 47 6.06 -10.63 -3.39
CA THR A 47 4.90 -11.54 -3.56
C THR A 47 4.58 -12.29 -2.28
N LYS A 48 5.58 -12.86 -1.59
CA LYS A 48 5.36 -13.54 -0.30
C LYS A 48 4.85 -12.61 0.79
N TRP A 49 5.33 -11.37 0.81
CA TRP A 49 4.80 -10.37 1.74
C TRP A 49 3.34 -10.01 1.41
N GLN A 50 3.00 -9.82 0.13
CA GLN A 50 1.63 -9.57 -0.28
C GLN A 50 0.69 -10.75 0.06
N GLU A 51 1.11 -11.99 -0.21
CA GLU A 51 0.36 -13.19 0.16
C GLU A 51 0.07 -13.25 1.66
N GLN A 52 1.06 -12.96 2.51
CA GLN A 52 0.86 -12.90 3.96
C GLN A 52 -0.08 -11.77 4.37
N TRP A 53 0.06 -10.61 3.73
CA TRP A 53 -0.77 -9.44 4.01
C TRP A 53 -2.24 -9.65 3.62
N ASP A 54 -2.51 -10.37 2.53
CA ASP A 54 -3.86 -10.70 2.09
C ASP A 54 -4.60 -11.62 3.09
N LEU A 55 -3.88 -12.35 3.95
CA LEU A 55 -4.45 -13.19 5.01
C LEU A 55 -4.90 -12.39 6.24
N GLU A 56 -4.48 -11.13 6.38
CA GLU A 56 -4.77 -10.28 7.53
C GLU A 56 -6.21 -9.72 7.50
N THR A 57 -7.20 -10.54 7.89
CA THR A 57 -8.63 -10.16 7.78
C THR A 57 -9.13 -9.20 8.86
N ASP A 58 -8.55 -9.21 10.07
CA ASP A 58 -8.93 -8.33 11.20
C ASP A 58 -8.00 -7.10 11.35
N ASN A 59 -7.10 -6.90 10.39
CA ASN A 59 -6.18 -5.77 10.44
C ASN A 59 -6.83 -4.50 9.90
N LYS A 60 -7.00 -3.50 10.78
CA LYS A 60 -7.60 -2.19 10.45
C LYS A 60 -6.89 -1.50 9.28
N LEU A 61 -5.57 -1.63 9.17
CA LEU A 61 -4.80 -1.04 8.09
C LEU A 61 -4.99 -1.81 6.79
N HIS A 62 -5.11 -3.13 6.83
CA HIS A 62 -5.35 -3.95 5.63
C HIS A 62 -6.64 -3.55 4.91
N THR A 63 -7.71 -3.25 5.66
CA THR A 63 -8.97 -2.73 5.08
C THR A 63 -8.77 -1.44 4.26
N LEU A 64 -7.76 -0.63 4.60
CA LEU A 64 -7.44 0.63 3.91
C LEU A 64 -6.36 0.48 2.84
N LYS A 65 -5.42 -0.43 3.08
CA LYS A 65 -4.20 -0.61 2.31
C LYS A 65 -4.05 -2.09 1.97
N PRO A 66 -4.85 -2.63 1.04
CA PRO A 66 -4.76 -4.05 0.66
C PRO A 66 -3.44 -4.37 -0.04
N LEU A 67 -2.82 -3.39 -0.72
CA LEU A 67 -1.55 -3.60 -1.42
C LEU A 67 -0.35 -3.19 -0.54
N VAL A 68 0.66 -4.04 -0.50
CA VAL A 68 1.97 -3.79 0.12
C VAL A 68 2.79 -2.86 -0.77
N GLN A 69 2.42 -1.59 -0.76
CA GLN A 69 3.15 -0.53 -1.48
C GLN A 69 3.43 0.67 -0.59
N PRO A 70 4.46 1.48 -0.86
CA PRO A 70 4.68 2.74 -0.17
C PRO A 70 3.48 3.67 -0.36
N TRP A 71 3.04 4.34 0.70
CA TRP A 71 2.12 5.47 0.60
C TRP A 71 2.92 6.77 0.78
N PRO A 72 2.61 7.84 0.04
CA PRO A 72 3.32 9.09 0.17
C PRO A 72 3.10 9.68 1.56
N SER A 73 4.17 10.18 2.17
CA SER A 73 4.08 10.95 3.42
C SER A 73 3.43 12.30 3.16
N LEU A 74 2.62 12.77 4.10
CA LEU A 74 2.11 14.14 4.07
C LEU A 74 3.24 15.14 4.34
N ALA A 75 3.16 16.31 3.72
CA ALA A 75 4.17 17.38 3.89
C ALA A 75 4.35 17.83 5.35
N ASN A 76 3.31 17.69 6.17
CA ASN A 76 3.36 18.01 7.59
C ASN A 76 3.47 16.72 8.43
N ARG A 77 4.61 16.55 9.12
CA ARG A 77 4.87 15.38 9.99
C ARG A 77 3.78 15.12 11.03
N LYS A 78 3.21 16.17 11.63
CA LYS A 78 2.13 16.04 12.62
C LYS A 78 0.87 15.50 11.95
N ALA A 79 0.51 16.02 10.77
CA ALA A 79 -0.62 15.52 10.00
C ALA A 79 -0.41 14.05 9.60
N ASP A 80 0.79 13.69 9.15
CA ASP A 80 1.15 12.32 8.76
C ASP A 80 1.02 11.33 9.93
N THR A 81 1.50 11.73 11.11
CA THR A 81 1.38 10.94 12.35
C THR A 81 -0.09 10.72 12.72
N LEU A 82 -0.91 11.77 12.68
CA LEU A 82 -2.33 11.68 13.02
C LEU A 82 -3.09 10.76 12.06
N ILE A 83 -2.85 10.91 10.75
CA ILE A 83 -3.47 10.05 9.74
C ILE A 83 -3.03 8.59 9.91
N THR A 84 -1.75 8.36 10.17
CA THR A 84 -1.23 7.00 10.42
C THR A 84 -1.89 6.37 11.63
N ARG A 85 -2.02 7.11 12.75
CA ARG A 85 -2.74 6.66 13.95
C ARG A 85 -4.21 6.34 13.67
N LEU A 86 -4.88 7.17 12.87
CA LEU A 86 -6.27 6.91 12.45
C LEU A 86 -6.37 5.63 11.61
N ARG A 87 -5.45 5.42 10.66
CA ARG A 87 -5.44 4.24 9.78
C ARG A 87 -5.26 2.92 10.54
N ILE A 88 -4.37 2.89 11.53
CA ILE A 88 -4.15 1.71 12.40
C ILE A 88 -5.10 1.67 13.60
N GLY A 89 -5.94 2.70 13.77
CA GLY A 89 -6.89 2.82 14.88
C GLY A 89 -6.26 3.09 16.26
N HIS A 90 -4.98 3.47 16.33
CA HIS A 90 -4.22 3.73 17.56
C HIS A 90 -4.33 5.19 17.99
N THR A 91 -5.51 5.58 18.49
CA THR A 91 -5.72 6.90 19.09
C THR A 91 -5.68 6.79 20.61
N ARG A 92 -5.35 7.88 21.31
CA ARG A 92 -5.47 7.90 22.77
C ARG A 92 -6.87 7.45 23.20
N PHE A 93 -7.91 7.99 22.59
CA PHE A 93 -9.28 7.63 22.96
C PHE A 93 -9.58 6.14 22.79
N THR A 94 -9.16 5.51 21.69
CA THR A 94 -9.54 4.11 21.40
C THR A 94 -8.57 3.07 21.96
N HIS A 95 -7.34 3.43 22.32
CA HIS A 95 -6.30 2.48 22.75
C HIS A 95 -5.76 2.69 24.17
N LEU A 96 -5.99 3.82 24.82
CA LEU A 96 -5.44 4.09 26.16
C LEU A 96 -5.86 3.05 27.21
N HIS A 97 -7.07 2.52 27.10
CA HIS A 97 -7.57 1.45 27.98
C HIS A 97 -6.65 0.22 28.01
N LEU A 98 -5.99 -0.12 26.89
CA LEU A 98 -5.05 -1.25 26.84
C LEU A 98 -3.78 -1.00 27.66
N LEU A 99 -3.35 0.26 27.76
CA LEU A 99 -2.17 0.64 28.54
C LEU A 99 -2.44 0.55 30.05
N PHE A 100 -3.66 0.89 30.48
CA PHE A 100 -4.06 0.87 31.88
C PHE A 100 -4.82 -0.40 32.30
N GLY A 101 -5.11 -1.31 31.38
CA GLY A 101 -5.91 -2.50 31.66
C GLY A 101 -7.37 -2.18 32.00
N GLU A 102 -7.88 -1.05 31.50
CA GLU A 102 -9.25 -0.61 31.71
C GLU A 102 -10.19 -1.19 30.66
N GLU A 103 -11.50 -1.08 30.92
CA GLU A 103 -12.52 -1.45 29.95
C GLU A 103 -12.47 -0.55 28.71
N PRO A 104 -12.72 -1.10 27.50
CA PRO A 104 -12.78 -0.30 26.30
C PRO A 104 -13.85 0.80 26.38
N PRO A 105 -13.58 2.01 25.87
CA PRO A 105 -14.58 3.06 25.88
C PRO A 105 -15.78 2.68 25.01
N MET A 106 -16.97 2.93 25.53
CA MET A 106 -18.24 2.65 24.85
C MET A 106 -18.88 3.96 24.36
N CYS A 107 -19.54 3.89 23.21
CA CYS A 107 -20.34 4.99 22.70
C CYS A 107 -21.59 5.15 23.58
N SER A 108 -21.79 6.33 24.17
CA SER A 108 -22.96 6.61 25.02
C SER A 108 -24.30 6.50 24.26
N SER A 109 -24.32 6.77 22.95
CA SER A 109 -25.56 6.75 22.16
C SER A 109 -25.82 5.41 21.47
N CYS A 110 -24.78 4.66 21.12
CA CYS A 110 -24.91 3.41 20.37
C CYS A 110 -24.68 2.15 21.22
N ASN A 111 -24.18 2.31 22.44
CA ASN A 111 -23.77 1.22 23.32
C ASN A 111 -22.86 0.18 22.64
N CYS A 112 -21.97 0.64 21.76
CA CYS A 112 -20.98 -0.18 21.08
C CYS A 112 -19.56 0.31 21.39
N ARG A 113 -18.57 -0.56 21.20
CA ARG A 113 -17.16 -0.24 21.45
C ARG A 113 -16.71 0.90 20.52
N MET A 114 -16.06 1.90 21.10
CA MET A 114 -15.53 3.03 20.34
C MET A 114 -14.38 2.60 19.45
N SER A 115 -14.46 2.95 18.17
CA SER A 115 -13.42 2.74 17.17
C SER A 115 -13.30 3.95 16.25
N VAL A 116 -12.15 4.10 15.57
CA VAL A 116 -11.97 5.16 14.57
C VAL A 116 -13.03 5.04 13.47
N ARG A 117 -13.33 3.81 13.02
CA ARG A 117 -14.39 3.55 12.04
C ARG A 117 -15.75 4.07 12.54
N HIS A 118 -16.10 3.74 13.78
CA HIS A 118 -17.35 4.18 14.37
C HIS A 118 -17.47 5.71 14.41
N ILE A 119 -16.42 6.40 14.86
CA ILE A 119 -16.38 7.87 14.94
C ILE A 119 -16.51 8.49 13.54
N LEU A 120 -15.73 7.99 12.58
CA LEU A 120 -15.64 8.58 11.25
C LEU A 120 -16.86 8.29 10.37
N LEU A 121 -17.56 7.18 10.56
CA LEU A 121 -18.57 6.70 9.61
C LEU A 121 -19.95 6.42 10.22
N GLU A 122 -20.01 5.86 11.42
CA GLU A 122 -21.23 5.17 11.90
C GLU A 122 -21.97 5.94 12.99
N CYS A 123 -21.24 6.62 13.88
CA CYS A 123 -21.80 7.21 15.09
C CYS A 123 -22.87 8.28 14.75
N PRO A 124 -24.13 8.14 15.18
CA PRO A 124 -25.20 9.12 14.94
C PRO A 124 -24.90 10.49 15.54
N ASN A 125 -24.18 10.54 16.66
CA ASN A 125 -23.79 11.80 17.31
C ASN A 125 -22.97 12.73 16.42
N PHE A 126 -22.25 12.17 15.44
CA PHE A 126 -21.40 12.94 14.53
C PHE A 126 -22.00 13.09 13.13
N TYR A 127 -23.26 12.67 12.93
CA TYR A 127 -23.91 12.69 11.62
C TYR A 127 -23.94 14.09 11.00
N ILE A 128 -24.36 15.11 11.77
CA ILE A 128 -24.45 16.49 11.28
C ILE A 128 -23.08 17.04 10.90
N GLN A 129 -22.05 16.79 11.70
CA GLN A 129 -20.68 17.23 11.45
C GLN A 129 -20.09 16.54 10.22
N ARG A 130 -20.38 15.25 10.01
CA ARG A 130 -20.00 14.53 8.78
C ARG A 130 -20.66 15.15 7.55
N LEU A 131 -21.96 15.41 7.60
CA LEU A 131 -22.68 16.04 6.49
C LEU A 131 -22.13 17.44 6.18
N GLN A 132 -21.84 18.24 7.21
CA GLN A 132 -21.28 19.58 7.05
C GLN A 132 -19.88 19.56 6.42
N CYS A 133 -19.01 18.63 6.85
CA CYS A 133 -17.61 18.58 6.41
C CYS A 133 -17.43 17.82 5.09
N PHE A 134 -18.11 16.68 4.91
CA PHE A 134 -17.91 15.80 3.76
C PHE A 134 -18.96 16.01 2.66
N LYS A 135 -20.03 16.80 2.93
CA LYS A 135 -21.12 17.08 1.99
C LYS A 135 -21.84 15.83 1.46
N THR A 136 -21.70 14.70 2.15
CA THR A 136 -22.35 13.43 1.83
C THR A 136 -22.77 12.72 3.11
N SER A 137 -23.84 11.93 3.02
CA SER A 137 -24.32 11.04 4.08
C SER A 137 -23.61 9.68 4.08
N SER A 138 -23.02 9.29 2.94
CA SER A 138 -22.32 8.03 2.77
C SER A 138 -20.92 8.28 2.25
N ILE A 139 -19.92 8.00 3.08
CA ILE A 139 -18.50 8.05 2.72
C ILE A 139 -17.83 6.77 3.21
N SER A 140 -16.90 6.25 2.42
CA SER A 140 -16.16 5.05 2.79
C SER A 140 -14.87 5.40 3.55
N LEU A 141 -14.36 4.46 4.35
CA LEU A 141 -13.10 4.66 5.07
C LEU A 141 -11.92 4.91 4.11
N PRO A 142 -11.78 4.19 2.97
CA PRO A 142 -10.74 4.48 1.98
C PRO A 142 -10.83 5.89 1.39
N ASN A 143 -12.02 6.44 1.21
CA ASN A 143 -12.18 7.81 0.71
C ASN A 143 -11.74 8.85 1.76
N LEU A 144 -11.82 8.53 3.06
CA LEU A 144 -11.38 9.40 4.14
C LEU A 144 -9.89 9.29 4.45
N LEU A 145 -9.37 8.06 4.54
CA LEU A 145 -8.06 7.74 5.09
C LEU A 145 -7.15 6.93 4.13
N GLY A 146 -7.56 6.75 2.86
CA GLY A 146 -6.78 6.05 1.84
C GLY A 146 -5.48 6.78 1.48
N ILE A 147 -4.86 6.41 0.36
CA ILE A 147 -3.57 6.95 -0.11
C ILE A 147 -3.51 8.48 0.04
N THR A 148 -4.55 9.15 -0.44
CA THR A 148 -4.79 10.59 -0.26
C THR A 148 -5.94 10.81 0.71
N PRO A 149 -5.67 11.24 1.96
CA PRO A 149 -6.73 11.53 2.92
C PRO A 149 -7.66 12.66 2.46
N HIS A 150 -8.93 12.60 2.88
CA HIS A 150 -9.90 13.62 2.52
C HIS A 150 -9.52 15.00 3.08
N VAL A 151 -9.62 16.04 2.26
CA VAL A 151 -9.14 17.40 2.61
C VAL A 151 -9.79 17.99 3.87
N GLN A 152 -11.04 17.62 4.15
CA GLN A 152 -11.80 18.07 5.33
C GLN A 152 -11.65 17.16 6.56
N ILE A 153 -10.82 16.10 6.52
CA ILE A 153 -10.72 15.15 7.63
C ILE A 153 -10.31 15.84 8.94
N PHE A 154 -9.31 16.73 8.89
CA PHE A 154 -8.88 17.44 10.09
C PHE A 154 -9.88 18.49 10.58
N ALA A 155 -10.64 19.11 9.67
CA ALA A 155 -11.71 20.03 10.05
C ALA A 155 -12.82 19.28 10.79
N PHE A 156 -13.22 18.11 10.29
CA PHE A 156 -14.16 17.22 10.96
C PHE A 156 -13.66 16.79 12.35
N LEU A 157 -12.41 16.31 12.46
CA LEU A 157 -11.87 15.84 13.74
C LEU A 157 -11.81 16.95 14.80
N ARG A 158 -11.61 18.21 14.38
CA ARG A 158 -11.65 19.37 15.27
C ARG A 158 -13.08 19.71 15.68
N SER A 159 -14.06 19.65 14.78
CA SER A 159 -15.45 19.99 15.10
C SER A 159 -16.09 19.05 16.12
N ILE A 160 -15.59 17.81 16.22
CA ILE A 160 -16.03 16.82 17.23
C ILE A 160 -15.08 16.71 18.44
N ASN A 161 -14.10 17.61 18.58
CA ASN A 161 -13.07 17.58 19.64
C ASN A 161 -12.25 16.28 19.72
N PHE A 162 -12.19 15.50 18.63
CA PHE A 162 -11.43 14.26 18.59
C PHE A 162 -9.96 14.46 18.20
N TYR A 163 -9.63 15.57 17.53
CA TYR A 163 -8.26 15.87 17.07
C TYR A 163 -7.22 15.83 18.20
N SER A 164 -7.57 16.27 19.41
CA SER A 164 -6.68 16.26 20.59
C SER A 164 -6.57 14.89 21.27
N GLN A 165 -7.37 13.92 20.82
CA GLN A 165 -7.48 12.58 21.38
C GLN A 165 -6.81 11.51 20.50
N ILE A 166 -6.10 11.92 19.44
CA ILE A 166 -5.36 11.05 18.52
C ILE A 166 -3.91 10.90 18.95
#